data_AF-A0A7H9HS56-F1
#
_entry.id   AF-A0A7H9HS56-F1
#
_cell.length_a   1.000
_cell.length_b   1.000
_cell.length_c   1.000
_cell.angle_alpha   90.00
_cell.angle_beta   90.00
_cell.angle_gamma   90.00
#
_symmetry.space_group_name_H-M   'P 1'
#
loop_
_entity.id
_entity.type
_entity.pdbx_description
1 polymer ?
#
loop_
_entity_poly.entity_id
_entity_poly.type
_entity_poly.pdbx_seq_one_letter_code
_entity_poly.pdbx_strand_id
1 'polypeptide(L)'
;MDSSSDNFDYVFQLIKVLGSECRANRQESDKIESILRKLAKQSGLSYDQLSEKVSESTRQKYDEASTPDSTDRLILENYNLIYEIELQEYLNRRIWNLIQEIIEHLNSIRGFIIERKLTGTQTIDYYIQDKFDLKVEQLRRSNESLQDTKRITGNKLAAIYDEIRIVLGQISWDDVPNNFKERERISEILLQLKDLYGVDLMTKVS
;
A
#
# COMPACT_ATOMS: atom_id res chain seq x y z
N MET A 1 -5.05 8.33 8.36
CA MET A 1 -5.87 9.54 8.16
C MET A 1 -5.07 10.64 8.82
N ASP A 2 -4.07 11.22 8.14
CA ASP A 2 -3.04 12.01 8.83
C ASP A 2 -2.56 13.24 8.02
N SER A 3 -3.13 13.51 6.85
CA SER A 3 -2.67 14.61 5.97
C SER A 3 -3.03 16.01 6.46
N SER A 4 -3.99 16.16 7.38
CA SER A 4 -4.32 17.48 7.94
C SER A 4 -3.44 17.88 9.13
N SER A 5 -2.82 16.91 9.81
CA SER A 5 -1.90 17.18 10.93
C SER A 5 -0.62 17.84 10.41
N ASP A 6 -0.06 17.30 9.32
CA ASP A 6 1.16 17.81 8.70
C ASP A 6 1.04 19.25 8.19
N ASN A 7 -0.14 19.65 7.70
CA ASN A 7 -0.36 21.01 7.20
C ASN A 7 -0.34 22.06 8.33
N PHE A 8 -0.88 21.74 9.50
CA PHE A 8 -0.84 22.64 10.66
C PHE A 8 0.55 22.70 11.28
N ASP A 9 1.26 21.58 11.34
CA ASP A 9 2.65 21.54 11.79
C ASP A 9 3.58 22.33 10.87
N TYR A 10 3.37 22.26 9.55
CA TYR A 10 4.12 23.06 8.58
C TYR A 10 3.89 24.57 8.75
N VAL A 11 2.63 25.01 8.90
CA VAL A 11 2.28 26.42 9.14
C VAL A 11 2.88 26.90 10.47
N PHE A 12 2.83 26.06 11.51
CA PHE A 12 3.42 26.38 12.81
C PHE A 12 4.94 26.54 12.73
N GLN A 13 5.63 25.66 11.99
CA GLN A 13 7.06 25.81 11.74
C GLN A 13 7.39 27.10 10.99
N LEU A 14 6.60 27.48 9.98
CA LEU A 14 6.79 28.73 9.24
C LEU A 14 6.67 29.96 10.15
N ILE A 15 5.64 29.98 11.00
CA ILE A 15 5.43 31.08 11.98
C ILE A 15 6.61 31.17 12.95
N LYS A 16 7.14 30.03 13.38
CA LYS A 16 8.30 29.98 14.28
C LYS A 16 9.55 30.56 13.61
N VAL A 17 9.79 30.23 12.34
CA VAL A 17 10.91 30.78 11.54
C VAL A 17 10.74 32.28 11.32
N LEU A 18 9.56 32.76 10.93
CA LEU A 18 9.29 34.19 10.80
C LEU A 18 9.49 34.93 12.13
N GLY A 19 9.06 34.35 13.24
CA GLY A 19 9.26 34.92 14.57
C GLY A 19 10.74 35.06 14.94
N SER A 20 11.58 34.09 14.58
CA SER A 20 13.03 34.20 14.77
C SER A 20 13.67 35.24 13.85
N GLU A 21 13.27 35.29 12.58
CA GLU A 21 13.80 36.27 11.61
C GLU A 21 13.44 37.70 12.01
N CYS A 22 12.21 37.96 12.46
CA CYS A 22 11.83 39.29 12.96
C CYS A 22 12.67 39.73 14.17
N ARG A 23 13.02 38.81 15.06
CA ARG A 23 13.88 39.11 16.23
C ARG A 23 15.33 39.37 15.80
N ALA A 24 15.86 38.55 14.89
CA ALA A 24 17.20 38.74 14.34
C ALA A 24 17.31 40.10 13.63
N ASN A 25 16.33 40.44 12.80
CA ASN A 25 16.30 41.73 12.08
C ASN A 25 16.23 42.93 13.03
N ARG A 26 15.47 42.83 14.13
CA ARG A 26 15.45 43.86 15.16
C ARG A 26 16.82 44.04 15.83
N GLN A 27 17.51 42.94 16.13
CA GLN A 27 18.84 42.97 16.72
C GLN A 27 19.89 43.58 15.77
N GLU A 28 19.81 43.29 14.47
CA GLU A 28 20.67 43.93 13.47
C GLU A 28 20.35 45.43 13.32
N SER A 29 19.07 45.81 13.35
CA SER A 29 18.66 47.22 13.36
C SER A 29 19.22 47.98 14.57
N ASP A 30 19.16 47.38 15.77
CA ASP A 30 19.70 47.97 17.00
C ASP A 30 21.25 48.11 16.91
N LYS A 31 21.94 47.17 16.26
CA LYS A 31 23.39 47.28 16.01
C LYS A 31 23.70 48.44 15.07
N ILE A 32 22.95 48.58 13.98
CA ILE A 32 23.11 49.70 13.03
C ILE A 32 22.88 51.02 13.75
N GLU A 33 21.83 51.12 14.56
CA GLU A 33 21.56 52.32 15.37
C GLU A 33 22.73 52.64 16.31
N SER A 34 23.27 51.64 17.01
CA SER A 34 24.45 51.81 17.87
C SER A 34 25.68 52.30 17.08
N ILE A 35 25.91 51.78 15.87
CA ILE A 35 27.00 52.23 15.00
C ILE A 35 26.80 53.68 14.60
N LEU A 36 25.60 54.05 14.17
CA LEU A 36 25.27 55.43 13.79
C LEU A 36 25.41 56.39 14.98
N ARG A 37 25.00 55.99 16.19
CA ARG A 37 25.23 56.78 17.43
C ARG A 37 26.71 56.93 17.76
N LYS A 38 27.54 55.91 17.52
CA LYS A 38 29.00 56.01 17.69
C LYS A 38 29.62 56.93 16.65
N LEU A 39 29.16 56.85 15.40
CA LEU A 39 29.57 57.72 14.31
C LEU A 39 29.26 59.19 14.67
N ALA A 40 28.04 59.48 15.12
CA ALA A 40 27.62 60.81 15.57
C ALA A 40 28.58 61.39 16.62
N LYS A 41 28.88 60.59 17.66
CA LYS A 41 29.83 60.96 18.72
C LYS A 41 31.24 61.24 18.18
N GLN A 42 31.72 60.43 17.25
CA GLN A 42 33.04 60.64 16.62
C GLN A 42 33.07 61.90 15.75
N SER A 43 31.97 62.21 15.09
CA SER A 43 31.81 63.41 14.26
C SER A 43 31.52 64.68 15.07
N GLY A 44 31.35 64.59 16.39
CA GLY A 44 31.00 65.72 17.25
C GLY A 44 29.57 66.24 17.04
N LEU A 45 28.70 65.44 16.41
CA LEU A 45 27.31 65.79 16.08
C LEU A 45 26.33 64.97 16.92
N SER A 46 25.13 65.51 17.16
CA SER A 46 24.04 64.73 17.75
C SER A 46 23.51 63.69 16.76
N TYR A 47 23.03 62.55 17.27
CA TYR A 47 22.40 61.51 16.45
C TYR A 47 21.22 62.04 15.63
N ASP A 48 20.44 62.98 16.18
CA ASP A 48 19.30 63.57 15.49
C ASP A 48 19.73 64.52 14.35
N GLN A 49 20.92 65.13 14.47
CA GLN A 49 21.50 66.02 13.45
C GLN A 49 22.05 65.25 12.23
N LEU A 50 22.27 63.93 12.35
CA LEU A 50 22.56 63.08 11.19
C LEU A 50 21.33 62.85 10.29
N SER A 51 20.12 63.06 10.82
CA SER A 51 18.87 62.91 10.06
C SER A 51 18.40 64.20 9.39
N GLU A 52 18.99 65.35 9.75
CA GLU A 52 18.63 66.63 9.15
C GLU A 52 19.08 66.69 7.68
N LYS A 53 18.24 67.32 6.85
CA LYS A 53 18.55 67.56 5.44
C LYS A 53 19.82 68.40 5.34
N VAL A 54 20.87 67.81 4.77
CA VAL A 54 22.13 68.49 4.43
C VAL A 54 21.85 69.72 3.58
N SER A 55 22.53 70.84 3.86
CA SER A 55 22.37 72.08 3.08
C SER A 55 22.73 71.87 1.60
N GLU A 56 22.00 72.54 0.70
CA GLU A 56 22.20 72.46 -0.76
C GLU A 56 23.67 72.73 -1.15
N SER A 57 24.34 73.64 -0.43
CA SER A 57 25.74 73.99 -0.67
C SER A 57 26.75 72.92 -0.25
N THR A 58 26.47 72.17 0.82
CA THR A 58 27.30 71.04 1.25
C THR A 58 27.07 69.84 0.35
N ARG A 59 25.83 69.66 -0.12
CA ARG A 59 25.47 68.63 -1.10
C ARG A 59 26.15 68.88 -2.45
N GLN A 60 26.11 70.11 -2.96
CA GLN A 60 26.84 70.49 -4.19
C GLN A 60 28.36 70.29 -4.06
N LYS A 61 28.95 70.66 -2.93
CA LYS A 61 30.39 70.41 -2.68
C LYS A 61 30.73 68.92 -2.60
N TYR A 62 29.83 68.10 -2.06
CA TYR A 62 30.00 66.66 -2.04
C TYR A 62 29.86 66.08 -3.45
N ASP A 63 28.86 66.50 -4.22
CA ASP A 63 28.64 66.06 -5.60
C ASP A 63 29.80 66.47 -6.53
N GLU A 64 30.39 67.65 -6.33
CA GLU A 64 31.58 68.13 -7.04
C GLU A 64 32.87 67.38 -6.63
N ALA A 65 33.00 66.99 -5.36
CA ALA A 65 34.14 66.20 -4.87
C ALA A 65 33.98 64.69 -5.14
N SER A 66 32.75 64.23 -5.37
CA SER A 66 32.36 62.83 -5.54
C SER A 66 32.11 62.46 -7.00
N THR A 67 32.74 63.15 -7.96
CA THR A 67 32.84 62.64 -9.33
C THR A 67 33.71 61.39 -9.33
N PRO A 68 33.14 60.19 -9.53
CA PRO A 68 33.89 58.95 -9.39
C PRO A 68 34.97 58.88 -10.46
N ASP A 69 36.20 58.56 -10.04
CA ASP A 69 37.30 58.32 -10.97
C ASP A 69 36.96 57.09 -11.84
N SER A 70 37.65 56.97 -12.98
CA SER A 70 37.62 55.76 -13.82
C SER A 70 37.80 54.48 -12.99
N THR A 71 38.65 54.52 -11.98
CA THR A 71 38.88 53.44 -11.01
C THR A 71 37.65 53.12 -10.17
N ASP A 72 36.97 54.14 -9.63
CA ASP A 72 35.76 53.94 -8.79
C ASP A 72 34.60 53.35 -9.60
N ARG A 73 34.48 53.73 -10.88
CA ARG A 73 33.49 53.15 -11.79
C ARG A 73 33.75 51.66 -12.04
N LEU A 74 35.01 51.28 -12.29
CA LEU A 74 35.40 49.88 -12.46
C LEU A 74 35.18 49.04 -11.20
N ILE A 75 35.39 49.64 -10.02
CA ILE A 75 35.12 49.00 -8.74
C ILE A 75 33.61 48.74 -8.59
N LEU A 76 32.77 49.74 -8.84
CA LEU A 76 31.31 49.61 -8.82
C LEU A 76 30.80 48.57 -9.82
N GLU A 77 31.34 48.56 -11.03
CA GLU A 77 30.99 47.58 -12.05
C GLU A 77 31.38 46.15 -11.64
N ASN A 78 32.56 45.96 -11.03
CA ASN A 78 32.95 44.68 -10.46
C ASN A 78 32.02 44.23 -9.34
N TYR A 79 31.64 45.13 -8.41
CA TYR A 79 30.71 44.77 -7.34
C TYR A 79 29.34 44.36 -7.89
N ASN A 80 28.84 45.05 -8.92
CA ASN A 80 27.60 44.67 -9.59
C ASN A 80 27.72 43.30 -10.27
N LEU A 81 28.83 43.03 -10.96
CA LEU A 81 29.06 41.73 -11.59
C LEU A 81 29.13 40.59 -10.56
N ILE A 82 29.82 40.80 -9.43
CA ILE A 82 29.88 39.83 -8.34
C ILE A 82 28.47 39.56 -7.80
N TYR A 83 27.69 40.62 -7.58
CA TYR A 83 26.31 40.50 -7.11
C TYR A 83 25.43 39.71 -8.09
N GLU A 84 25.54 39.97 -9.40
CA GLU A 84 24.80 39.23 -10.42
C GLU A 84 25.20 37.75 -10.46
N ILE A 85 26.49 37.44 -10.32
CA ILE A 85 26.99 36.06 -10.25
C ILE A 85 26.43 35.35 -9.02
N GLU A 86 26.49 35.97 -7.84
CA GLU A 86 25.95 35.38 -6.60
C GLU A 86 24.45 35.13 -6.70
N LEU A 87 23.71 36.09 -7.28
CA LEU A 87 22.27 35.94 -7.51
C LEU A 87 21.97 34.77 -8.44
N GLN A 88 22.73 34.63 -9.53
CA GLN A 88 22.56 33.53 -10.48
C GLN A 88 22.90 32.18 -9.83
N GLU A 89 23.96 32.09 -9.02
CA GLU A 89 24.29 30.88 -8.28
C GLU A 89 23.21 30.51 -7.26
N TYR A 90 22.65 31.50 -6.55
CA TYR A 90 21.56 31.29 -5.62
C TYR A 90 20.32 30.73 -6.33
N LEU A 91 19.92 31.33 -7.46
CA LEU A 91 18.80 30.86 -8.26
C LEU A 91 19.04 29.44 -8.79
N ASN A 92 20.24 29.16 -9.29
CA ASN A 92 20.61 27.82 -9.75
C ASN A 92 20.51 26.77 -8.62
N ARG A 93 21.02 27.09 -7.42
CA ARG A 93 20.87 26.22 -6.24
C ARG A 93 19.40 25.99 -5.90
N ARG A 94 18.56 27.03 -5.96
CA ARG A 94 17.13 26.92 -5.68
C ARG A 94 16.41 26.05 -6.71
N ILE A 95 16.73 26.20 -8.00
CA ILE A 95 16.19 25.37 -9.08
C ILE A 95 16.61 23.91 -8.89
N TRP A 96 17.87 23.64 -8.57
CA TRP A 96 18.34 22.28 -8.30
C TRP A 96 17.61 21.62 -7.13
N ASN A 97 17.37 22.36 -6.04
CA ASN A 97 16.61 21.84 -4.92
C ASN A 97 15.17 21.49 -5.31
N LEU A 98 14.50 22.35 -6.10
CA LEU A 98 13.16 22.06 -6.64
C LEU A 98 13.15 20.82 -7.52
N ILE A 99 14.17 20.63 -8.36
CA ILE A 99 14.30 19.42 -9.19
C ILE A 99 14.42 18.18 -8.30
N GLN A 100 15.21 18.24 -7.22
CA GLN A 100 15.33 17.11 -6.28
C GLN A 100 14.02 16.81 -5.56
N GLU A 101 13.30 17.83 -5.08
CA GLU A 101 11.97 17.66 -4.47
C GLU A 101 10.98 16.98 -5.43
N ILE A 102 10.98 17.38 -6.72
CA ILE A 102 10.16 16.75 -7.75
C ILE A 102 10.55 15.27 -7.95
N ILE A 103 11.85 14.96 -7.99
CA ILE A 103 12.34 13.58 -8.13
C ILE A 103 11.91 12.72 -6.94
N GLU A 104 12.00 13.25 -5.71
CA GLU A 104 11.53 12.56 -4.51
C GLU A 104 10.03 12.27 -4.55
N HIS A 105 9.22 13.25 -4.97
CA HIS A 105 7.78 13.05 -5.14
C HIS A 105 7.45 12.00 -6.21
N LEU A 106 8.15 12.00 -7.34
CA LEU A 106 7.98 10.96 -8.37
C LEU A 106 8.34 9.56 -7.86
N ASN A 107 9.40 9.44 -7.07
CA ASN A 107 9.78 8.18 -6.43
C ASN A 107 8.74 7.72 -5.41
N SER A 108 8.18 8.64 -4.62
CA SER A 108 7.09 8.35 -3.68
C SER A 108 5.83 7.84 -4.40
N ILE A 109 5.40 8.52 -5.48
CA ILE A 109 4.27 8.09 -6.31
C ILE A 109 4.52 6.68 -6.88
N ARG A 110 5.74 6.43 -7.38
CA ARG A 110 6.11 5.11 -7.88
C ARG A 110 6.03 4.05 -6.78
N GLY A 111 6.53 4.35 -5.58
CA GLY A 111 6.43 3.48 -4.41
C GLY A 111 4.97 3.15 -4.08
N PHE A 112 4.11 4.16 -4.02
CA PHE A 112 2.67 4.00 -3.79
C PHE A 112 1.99 3.11 -4.84
N ILE A 113 2.32 3.26 -6.13
CA ILE A 113 1.77 2.42 -7.19
C ILE A 113 2.20 0.96 -7.03
N ILE A 114 3.47 0.72 -6.67
CA ILE A 114 4.00 -0.64 -6.44
C ILE A 114 3.31 -1.27 -5.23
N GLU A 115 3.21 -0.53 -4.13
CA GLU A 115 2.54 -0.98 -2.90
C GLU A 115 1.08 -1.35 -3.18
N ARG A 116 0.32 -0.47 -3.86
CA ARG A 116 -1.07 -0.73 -4.23
C ARG A 116 -1.23 -1.98 -5.10
N LYS A 117 -0.30 -2.22 -6.03
CA LYS A 117 -0.30 -3.46 -6.85
C LYS A 117 -0.04 -4.69 -5.99
N LEU A 118 0.93 -4.64 -5.08
CA LEU A 118 1.26 -5.75 -4.18
C LEU A 118 0.08 -6.08 -3.25
N THR A 119 -0.53 -5.07 -2.62
CA THR A 119 -1.71 -5.27 -1.76
C THR A 119 -2.89 -5.84 -2.57
N GLY A 120 -3.09 -5.37 -3.80
CA GLY A 120 -4.11 -5.91 -4.71
C GLY A 120 -3.95 -7.41 -4.96
N THR A 121 -2.73 -7.85 -5.28
CA THR A 121 -2.42 -9.27 -5.48
C THR A 121 -2.63 -10.09 -4.21
N GLN A 122 -2.14 -9.61 -3.06
CA GLN A 122 -2.33 -10.29 -1.77
C GLN A 122 -3.81 -10.46 -1.44
N THR A 123 -4.64 -9.44 -1.69
CA THR A 123 -6.09 -9.51 -1.40
C THR A 123 -6.79 -10.57 -2.26
N ILE A 124 -6.35 -10.73 -3.51
CA ILE A 124 -6.87 -11.75 -4.43
C ILE A 124 -6.44 -13.14 -3.97
N ASP A 125 -5.17 -13.33 -3.60
CA ASP A 125 -4.67 -14.62 -3.13
C ASP A 125 -5.38 -15.07 -1.84
N TYR A 126 -5.57 -14.15 -0.88
CA TYR A 126 -6.35 -14.44 0.33
C TYR A 126 -7.82 -14.78 0.01
N TYR A 127 -8.45 -14.08 -0.93
CA TYR A 127 -9.82 -14.38 -1.35
C TYR A 127 -9.93 -15.76 -2.00
N ILE A 128 -8.97 -16.12 -2.88
CA ILE A 128 -8.92 -17.44 -3.52
C ILE A 128 -8.72 -18.51 -2.45
N GLN A 129 -7.77 -18.32 -1.54
CA GLN A 129 -7.49 -19.28 -0.47
C GLN A 129 -8.71 -19.48 0.45
N ASP A 130 -9.35 -18.40 0.91
CA ASP A 130 -10.52 -18.51 1.80
C ASP A 130 -11.73 -19.16 1.11
N LYS A 131 -12.03 -18.77 -0.13
CA LYS A 131 -13.27 -19.22 -0.80
C LYS A 131 -13.14 -20.53 -1.55
N PHE A 132 -12.01 -20.78 -2.20
CA PHE A 132 -11.83 -21.98 -3.01
C PHE A 132 -11.31 -23.16 -2.20
N ASP A 133 -10.30 -22.97 -1.33
CA ASP A 133 -9.72 -24.11 -0.61
C ASP A 133 -10.73 -24.75 0.36
N LEU A 134 -11.54 -23.93 1.03
CA LEU A 134 -12.64 -24.44 1.87
C LEU A 134 -13.65 -25.27 1.06
N LYS A 135 -13.95 -24.85 -0.17
CA LYS A 135 -14.89 -25.57 -1.05
C LYS A 135 -14.29 -26.84 -1.61
N VAL A 136 -13.01 -26.82 -1.99
CA VAL A 136 -12.27 -28.00 -2.44
C VAL A 136 -12.18 -29.03 -1.32
N GLU A 137 -11.90 -28.60 -0.10
CA GLU A 137 -11.79 -29.48 1.06
C GLU A 137 -13.15 -30.07 1.45
N GLN A 138 -14.23 -29.29 1.39
CA GLN A 138 -15.60 -29.80 1.56
C GLN A 138 -15.95 -30.85 0.51
N LEU A 139 -15.60 -30.61 -0.75
CA LEU A 139 -15.85 -31.55 -1.84
C LEU A 139 -15.05 -32.84 -1.66
N ARG A 140 -13.77 -32.74 -1.26
CA ARG A 140 -12.91 -33.89 -0.98
C ARG A 140 -13.51 -34.77 0.11
N ARG A 141 -13.92 -34.18 1.24
CA ARG A 141 -14.56 -34.91 2.35
C ARG A 141 -15.88 -35.56 1.93
N SER A 142 -16.69 -34.86 1.14
CA SER A 142 -17.94 -35.43 0.62
C SER A 142 -17.68 -36.62 -0.30
N ASN A 143 -16.65 -36.55 -1.16
CA ASN A 143 -16.29 -37.64 -2.04
C ASN A 143 -15.75 -38.85 -1.26
N GLU A 144 -14.92 -38.62 -0.25
CA GLU A 144 -14.42 -39.69 0.64
C GLU A 144 -15.58 -40.39 1.36
N SER A 145 -16.52 -39.63 1.92
CA SER A 145 -17.71 -40.18 2.57
C SER A 145 -18.58 -41.00 1.61
N LEU A 146 -18.74 -40.55 0.36
CA LEU A 146 -19.49 -41.29 -0.66
C LEU A 146 -18.79 -42.60 -1.05
N GLN A 147 -17.46 -42.58 -1.20
CA GLN A 147 -16.68 -43.79 -1.49
C GLN A 147 -16.76 -44.80 -0.33
N ASP A 148 -16.65 -44.33 0.91
CA ASP A 148 -16.81 -45.20 2.08
C ASP A 148 -18.22 -45.75 2.18
N THR A 149 -19.25 -44.93 1.94
CA THR A 149 -20.65 -45.38 1.94
C THR A 149 -20.88 -46.41 0.85
N LYS A 150 -20.33 -46.20 -0.36
CA LYS A 150 -20.40 -47.16 -1.47
C LYS A 150 -19.75 -48.48 -1.09
N ARG A 151 -18.56 -48.44 -0.47
CA ARG A 151 -17.84 -49.64 -0.01
C ARG A 151 -18.62 -50.40 1.06
N ILE A 152 -19.11 -49.70 2.09
CA ILE A 152 -19.90 -50.31 3.17
C ILE A 152 -21.19 -50.93 2.62
N THR A 153 -21.88 -50.21 1.74
CA THR A 153 -23.12 -50.71 1.12
C THR A 153 -22.85 -51.94 0.25
N GLY A 154 -21.75 -51.93 -0.52
CA GLY A 154 -21.32 -53.10 -1.30
C GLY A 154 -21.04 -54.32 -0.42
N ASN A 155 -20.32 -54.15 0.69
CA ASN A 155 -20.02 -55.23 1.63
C ASN A 155 -21.29 -55.78 2.29
N LYS A 156 -22.22 -54.90 2.70
CA LYS A 156 -23.51 -55.31 3.27
C LYS A 156 -24.37 -56.06 2.24
N LEU A 157 -24.40 -55.59 1.00
CA LEU A 157 -25.13 -56.25 -0.09
C LEU A 157 -24.56 -57.64 -0.36
N ALA A 158 -23.23 -57.78 -0.38
CA ALA A 158 -22.56 -59.07 -0.53
C ALA A 158 -22.88 -60.02 0.64
N ALA A 159 -22.87 -59.54 1.88
CA ALA A 159 -23.23 -60.35 3.05
C ALA A 159 -24.69 -60.84 2.99
N ILE A 160 -25.62 -59.96 2.62
CA ILE A 160 -27.04 -60.32 2.44
C ILE A 160 -27.19 -61.35 1.32
N TYR A 161 -26.44 -61.18 0.23
CA TYR A 161 -26.44 -62.13 -0.87
C TYR A 161 -25.99 -63.53 -0.43
N ASP A 162 -24.88 -63.61 0.32
CA ASP A 162 -24.36 -64.87 0.84
C ASP A 162 -25.33 -65.52 1.84
N GLU A 163 -25.95 -64.74 2.72
CA GLU A 163 -26.98 -65.23 3.66
C GLU A 163 -28.18 -65.82 2.91
N ILE A 164 -28.71 -65.11 1.91
CA ILE A 164 -29.84 -65.60 1.08
C ILE A 164 -29.43 -66.89 0.36
N ARG A 165 -28.20 -66.95 -0.16
CA ARG A 165 -27.69 -68.15 -0.83
C ARG A 165 -27.58 -69.34 0.12
N ILE A 166 -27.11 -69.13 1.36
CA ILE A 166 -27.05 -70.18 2.39
C ILE A 166 -28.47 -70.66 2.73
N VAL A 167 -29.41 -69.75 2.98
CA VAL A 167 -30.80 -70.09 3.30
C VAL A 167 -31.45 -70.88 2.15
N LEU A 168 -31.26 -70.45 0.90
CA LEU A 168 -31.79 -71.17 -0.27
C LEU A 168 -31.13 -72.53 -0.49
N GLY A 169 -29.85 -72.67 -0.14
CA GLY A 169 -29.11 -73.94 -0.21
C GLY A 169 -29.47 -74.94 0.91
N GLN A 170 -30.00 -74.46 2.03
CA GLN A 170 -30.49 -75.31 3.14
C GLN A 170 -31.89 -75.88 2.89
N ILE A 171 -32.61 -75.37 1.88
CA ILE A 171 -33.92 -75.88 1.50
C ILE A 171 -33.74 -77.15 0.65
N SER A 172 -34.24 -78.28 1.15
CA SER A 172 -34.37 -79.52 0.36
C SER A 172 -35.48 -79.36 -0.68
N TRP A 173 -35.16 -78.74 -1.82
CA TRP A 173 -36.11 -78.53 -2.93
C TRP A 173 -36.67 -79.83 -3.52
N ASP A 174 -36.02 -80.97 -3.25
CA ASP A 174 -36.45 -82.31 -3.66
C ASP A 174 -37.55 -82.89 -2.74
N ASP A 175 -37.67 -82.41 -1.49
CA ASP A 175 -38.69 -82.83 -0.52
C ASP A 175 -39.98 -81.99 -0.60
N VAL A 176 -39.97 -80.91 -1.40
CA VAL A 176 -41.11 -80.01 -1.59
C VAL A 176 -42.04 -80.56 -2.68
N PRO A 177 -43.32 -80.90 -2.39
CA PRO A 177 -44.24 -81.45 -3.36
C PRO A 177 -44.38 -80.55 -4.61
N ASN A 178 -44.30 -81.13 -5.80
CA ASN A 178 -44.38 -80.41 -7.09
C ASN A 178 -45.71 -79.64 -7.30
N ASN A 179 -46.72 -79.82 -6.44
CA ASN A 179 -48.04 -79.18 -6.54
C ASN A 179 -48.18 -77.91 -5.67
N PHE A 180 -47.09 -77.40 -5.11
CA PHE A 180 -47.10 -76.20 -4.27
C PHE A 180 -46.95 -74.94 -5.14
N LYS A 181 -48.02 -74.14 -5.29
CA LYS A 181 -48.03 -72.90 -6.11
C LYS A 181 -46.95 -71.90 -5.68
N GLU A 182 -46.57 -71.94 -4.42
CA GLU A 182 -45.54 -71.10 -3.84
C GLU A 182 -44.14 -71.45 -4.35
N ARG A 183 -43.89 -72.71 -4.74
CA ARG A 183 -42.60 -73.13 -5.34
C ARG A 183 -42.41 -72.51 -6.73
N GLU A 184 -43.45 -72.54 -7.55
CA GLU A 184 -43.45 -71.93 -8.89
C GLU A 184 -43.22 -70.41 -8.79
N ARG A 185 -43.94 -69.76 -7.85
CA ARG A 185 -43.77 -68.32 -7.57
C ARG A 185 -42.36 -67.95 -7.09
N ILE A 186 -41.76 -68.76 -6.22
CA ILE A 186 -40.38 -68.54 -5.76
C ILE A 186 -39.38 -68.73 -6.90
N SER A 187 -39.59 -69.73 -7.76
CA SER A 187 -38.75 -69.94 -8.94
C SER A 187 -38.83 -68.78 -9.93
N GLU A 188 -40.03 -68.23 -10.17
CA GLU A 188 -40.21 -67.04 -11.01
C GLU A 188 -39.51 -65.82 -10.42
N ILE A 189 -39.60 -65.60 -9.11
CA ILE A 189 -38.92 -64.49 -8.43
C ILE A 189 -37.39 -64.64 -8.51
N LEU A 190 -36.86 -65.86 -8.37
CA LEU A 190 -35.43 -66.13 -8.51
C LEU A 190 -34.95 -65.92 -9.96
N LEU A 191 -35.77 -66.28 -10.95
CA LEU A 191 -35.49 -66.02 -12.35
C LEU A 191 -35.48 -64.52 -12.67
N GLN A 192 -36.47 -63.78 -12.14
CA GLN A 192 -36.56 -62.32 -12.28
C GLN A 192 -35.36 -61.62 -11.62
N LEU A 193 -34.92 -62.08 -10.45
CA LEU A 193 -33.74 -61.55 -9.77
C LEU A 193 -32.45 -61.79 -10.58
N LYS A 194 -32.35 -62.95 -11.23
CA LYS A 194 -31.25 -63.28 -12.13
C LYS A 194 -31.24 -62.39 -13.38
N ASP A 195 -32.40 -62.18 -13.99
CA ASP A 195 -32.51 -61.39 -15.22
C ASP A 195 -32.37 -59.88 -15.00
N LEU A 196 -32.90 -59.34 -13.89
CA LEU A 196 -32.86 -57.91 -13.61
C LEU A 196 -31.55 -57.44 -12.99
N TYR A 197 -30.92 -58.27 -12.16
CA TYR A 197 -29.75 -57.87 -11.37
C TYR A 197 -28.50 -58.70 -11.67
N GLY A 198 -28.57 -59.74 -12.52
CA GLY A 198 -27.43 -60.59 -12.87
C GLY A 198 -27.01 -61.54 -11.75
N VAL A 199 -27.91 -61.83 -10.82
CA VAL A 199 -27.62 -62.49 -9.54
C VAL A 199 -28.06 -63.97 -9.59
N ASP A 200 -27.11 -64.91 -9.47
CA ASP A 200 -27.40 -66.36 -9.56
C ASP A 200 -27.40 -67.06 -8.18
N LEU A 201 -28.59 -67.11 -7.58
CA LEU A 201 -28.82 -67.62 -6.23
C LEU A 201 -28.91 -69.16 -6.11
N MET A 202 -28.93 -69.90 -7.23
CA MET A 202 -29.24 -71.34 -7.25
C MET A 202 -28.03 -72.25 -7.49
N THR A 203 -26.82 -71.70 -7.56
CA THR A 203 -25.59 -72.51 -7.67
C THR A 203 -25.23 -73.11 -6.32
N LYS A 204 -25.32 -74.45 -6.21
CA LYS A 204 -24.78 -75.23 -5.08
C LYS A 204 -23.34 -74.81 -4.80
N VAL A 205 -23.05 -74.50 -3.54
CA VAL A 205 -21.69 -74.32 -3.04
C VAL A 205 -20.99 -75.67 -3.15
N SER A 206 -19.95 -75.75 -3.98
CA SER A 206 -18.98 -76.86 -3.95
C SER A 206 -18.06 -76.73 -2.75
#